data_AF-A0A166QQG6-F1
#
_entry.id   AF-A0A166QQG6-F1
#
_cell.length_a   1.000
_cell.length_b   1.000
_cell.length_c   1.000
_cell.angle_alpha   90.00
_cell.angle_beta   90.00
_cell.angle_gamma   90.00
#
_symmetry.space_group_name_H-M   'P 1'
#
loop_
_entity.id
_entity.type
_entity.pdbx_description
1 polymer ?
#
loop_
_entity_poly.entity_id
_entity_poly.type
_entity_poly.pdbx_seq_one_letter_code
_entity_poly.pdbx_strand_id
1 'polypeptide(L)'
;MNSELKAYQVGEFDIVAHYSPAEAAVLLCEHSGYPDGELTSDDVELVPDAFLDKPMIEEDGTPAAPLRADLLAATEPCYLHGWE
;
A
#
# COMPACT_ATOMS: atom_id res chain seq x y z
N MET A 1 18.43 -13.27 -0.11
CA MET A 1 16.96 -13.32 -0.04
C MET A 1 16.49 -12.20 -0.93
N ASN A 2 15.85 -12.50 -2.06
CA ASN A 2 15.19 -11.49 -2.88
C ASN A 2 13.86 -11.18 -2.18
N SER A 3 13.86 -10.21 -1.28
CA SER A 3 12.61 -9.68 -0.76
C SER A 3 12.11 -8.67 -1.79
N GLU A 4 11.15 -9.08 -2.61
CA GLU A 4 10.49 -8.19 -3.57
C GLU A 4 9.45 -7.33 -2.84
N LEU A 5 9.29 -6.08 -3.25
CA LEU A 5 8.22 -5.22 -2.74
C LEU A 5 6.86 -5.81 -3.12
N LYS A 6 5.95 -5.83 -2.15
CA LYS A 6 4.56 -6.20 -2.33
C LYS A 6 3.68 -5.06 -1.84
N ALA A 7 2.55 -4.88 -2.49
CA ALA A 7 1.53 -3.96 -2.03
C ALA A 7 0.66 -4.64 -0.98
N TYR A 8 0.51 -3.98 0.16
CA TYR A 8 -0.37 -4.39 1.24
C TYR A 8 -1.41 -3.31 1.46
N GLN A 9 -2.66 -3.73 1.62
CA GLN A 9 -3.70 -2.88 2.16
C GLN A 9 -3.56 -2.87 3.68
N VAL A 10 -3.44 -1.70 4.27
CA VAL A 10 -3.35 -1.49 5.70
C VAL A 10 -4.61 -0.74 6.14
N GLY A 11 -5.37 -1.34 7.05
CA GLY A 11 -6.71 -0.85 7.38
C GLY A 11 -7.66 -0.93 6.18
N GLU A 12 -8.56 0.04 6.06
CA GLU A 12 -9.63 0.00 5.06
C GLU A 12 -9.26 0.66 3.73
N PHE A 13 -8.34 1.63 3.74
CA PHE A 13 -8.21 2.55 2.61
C PHE A 13 -6.77 2.81 2.14
N ASP A 14 -5.75 2.36 2.87
CA ASP A 14 -4.37 2.72 2.58
C ASP A 14 -3.60 1.54 1.96
N ILE A 15 -2.82 1.83 0.92
CA ILE A 15 -1.96 0.88 0.23
C ILE A 15 -0.49 1.26 0.44
N VAL A 16 0.26 0.32 1.00
CA VAL A 16 1.69 0.46 1.31
C VAL A 16 2.50 -0.60 0.57
N ALA A 17 3.57 -0.18 -0.09
CA ALA A 17 4.59 -1.09 -0.61
C ALA A 17 5.58 -1.44 0.50
N HIS A 18 5.69 -2.72 0.84
CA HIS A 18 6.72 -3.19 1.77
C HIS A 18 7.15 -4.63 1.44
N TYR A 19 8.21 -5.09 2.11
CA TYR A 19 8.68 -6.48 2.07
C TYR A 19 7.92 -7.41 3.02
N SER A 20 7.16 -6.85 3.98
CA SER A 20 6.53 -7.57 5.09
C SER A 20 5.25 -6.85 5.51
N PRO A 21 4.16 -7.56 5.82
CA PRO A 21 2.91 -6.94 6.27
C PRO A 21 3.06 -6.21 7.61
N ALA A 22 3.82 -6.77 8.56
CA ALA A 22 4.02 -6.13 9.87
C ALA A 22 4.70 -4.76 9.76
N GLU A 23 5.72 -4.68 8.90
CA GLU A 23 6.45 -3.44 8.67
C GLU A 23 5.67 -2.46 7.79
N ALA A 24 4.73 -2.94 6.95
CA ALA A 24 3.80 -2.07 6.22
C ALA A 24 2.87 -1.31 7.19
N ALA A 25 2.38 -1.98 8.25
CA ALA A 25 1.60 -1.33 9.30
C ALA A 25 2.40 -0.26 10.04
N VAL A 26 3.65 -0.58 10.43
CA VAL A 26 4.55 0.37 11.10
C VAL A 26 4.79 1.59 10.22
N LEU A 27 5.10 1.38 8.94
CA LEU A 27 5.31 2.46 7.97
C LEU A 27 4.07 3.36 7.88
N LEU A 28 2.86 2.80 7.82
CA LEU A 28 1.65 3.62 7.79
C LEU A 28 1.45 4.40 9.10
N CYS A 29 1.68 3.78 10.26
CA CYS A 29 1.61 4.49 11.54
C CYS A 29 2.58 5.69 11.57
N GLU A 30 3.82 5.50 11.13
CA GLU A 30 4.82 6.57 11.03
C GLU A 30 4.42 7.65 10.03
N HIS A 31 3.86 7.26 8.88
CA HIS A 31 3.42 8.17 7.83
C HIS A 31 2.24 9.05 8.27
N SER A 32 1.25 8.45 8.93
CA SER A 32 0.01 9.11 9.37
C SER A 32 0.11 9.76 10.76
N GLY A 33 1.22 9.54 11.48
CA GLY A 33 1.40 10.03 12.84
C GLY A 33 0.55 9.30 13.88
N TYR A 34 0.15 8.05 13.59
CA TYR A 34 -0.53 7.20 14.56
C TYR A 34 0.44 6.69 15.62
N PRO A 35 -0.04 6.42 16.84
CA PRO A 35 0.81 5.81 17.86
C PRO A 35 1.28 4.43 17.43
N ASP A 36 2.49 4.05 17.87
CA ASP A 36 3.05 2.72 17.62
C ASP A 36 2.08 1.61 18.08
N GLY A 37 1.79 0.68 17.17
CA GLY A 37 0.90 -0.45 17.45
C GLY A 37 -0.59 -0.14 17.33
N GLU A 38 -0.98 1.06 16.86
CA GLU A 38 -2.37 1.33 16.44
C GLU A 38 -2.81 0.40 15.31
N LEU A 39 -1.90 0.17 14.35
CA LEU A 39 -2.07 -0.81 13.29
C LEU A 39 -1.05 -1.92 13.47
N THR A 40 -1.49 -3.15 13.25
CA THR A 40 -0.69 -4.36 13.39
C THR A 40 -0.76 -5.20 12.12
N SER A 41 -0.01 -6.30 12.05
CA SER A 41 -0.09 -7.20 10.89
C SER A 41 -1.46 -7.83 10.67
N ASP A 42 -2.34 -7.87 11.68
CA ASP A 42 -3.72 -8.35 11.54
C ASP A 42 -4.59 -7.34 10.77
N ASP A 43 -4.20 -6.06 10.77
CA ASP A 43 -4.84 -4.99 10.02
C ASP A 43 -4.26 -4.86 8.60
N VAL A 44 -3.45 -5.84 8.17
CA VAL A 44 -2.73 -5.80 6.90
C VAL A 44 -3.05 -6.99 6.03
N GLU A 45 -3.58 -6.72 4.85
CA GLU A 45 -3.92 -7.73 3.85
C GLU A 45 -3.07 -7.56 2.59
N LEU A 46 -2.65 -8.67 1.99
CA LEU A 46 -1.93 -8.62 0.71
C LEU A 46 -2.89 -8.20 -0.40
N VAL A 47 -2.54 -7.16 -1.14
CA VAL A 47 -3.35 -6.72 -2.28
C VAL A 47 -3.28 -7.77 -3.39
N PRO A 48 -4.42 -8.31 -3.85
CA PRO A 48 -4.40 -9.32 -4.90
C PRO A 48 -4.00 -8.70 -6.25
N ASP A 49 -3.31 -9.47 -7.10
CA ASP A 49 -2.90 -9.04 -8.45
C ASP A 49 -4.06 -8.43 -9.25
N ALA A 50 -5.24 -9.04 -9.17
CA ALA A 50 -6.44 -8.56 -9.85
C ALA A 50 -6.86 -7.15 -9.41
N PHE A 51 -6.51 -6.71 -8.20
CA PHE A 51 -6.74 -5.33 -7.75
C PHE A 51 -5.63 -4.39 -8.22
N LEU A 52 -4.37 -4.85 -8.23
CA LEU A 52 -3.24 -4.07 -8.73
C LEU A 52 -3.37 -3.70 -10.22
N ASP A 53 -4.02 -4.57 -11.00
CA ASP A 53 -4.27 -4.36 -12.43
C ASP A 53 -5.58 -3.64 -12.74
N LYS A 54 -6.37 -3.26 -11.73
CA LYS A 54 -7.63 -2.52 -11.98
C LYS A 54 -7.31 -1.13 -12.53
N PRO A 55 -8.12 -0.64 -13.50
CA PRO A 55 -8.05 0.75 -13.91
C PRO A 55 -8.40 1.62 -12.70
N MET A 56 -7.52 2.58 -12.43
CA MET A 56 -7.71 3.59 -11.39
C MET A 56 -8.24 4.86 -12.02
N ILE A 57 -8.98 5.63 -11.23
CA ILE A 57 -9.53 6.92 -11.63
C ILE A 57 -9.25 7.87 -10.47
N GLU A 58 -8.63 9.00 -10.76
CA GLU A 58 -8.43 10.09 -9.81
C GLU A 58 -9.79 10.67 -9.35
N GLU A 59 -9.78 11.43 -8.26
CA GLU A 59 -11.01 12.05 -7.73
C GLU A 59 -11.71 12.98 -8.73
N ASP A 60 -10.98 13.58 -9.68
CA ASP A 60 -11.52 14.46 -10.71
C ASP A 60 -12.08 13.72 -11.94
N GLY A 61 -12.05 12.38 -11.93
CA GLY A 61 -12.50 11.52 -13.01
C GLY A 61 -11.43 11.23 -14.07
N THR A 62 -10.20 11.71 -13.90
CA THR A 62 -9.09 11.42 -14.82
C THR A 62 -8.64 9.97 -14.68
N PRO A 63 -8.50 9.21 -15.78
CA PRO A 63 -7.92 7.88 -15.73
C PRO A 63 -6.48 7.92 -15.21
N ALA A 64 -6.19 7.10 -14.21
CA ALA A 64 -4.87 6.95 -13.62
C ALA A 64 -4.22 5.63 -14.03
N ALA A 65 -2.90 5.53 -13.80
CA ALA A 65 -2.20 4.26 -13.99
C ALA A 65 -2.70 3.23 -12.95
N PRO A 66 -2.71 1.92 -13.28
CA PRO A 66 -3.00 0.88 -12.30
C PRO A 66 -1.97 0.89 -11.17
N LEU A 67 -2.37 0.50 -9.96
CA LEU A 67 -1.49 0.39 -8.79
C LEU A 67 -0.23 -0.45 -9.03
N ARG A 68 -0.30 -1.43 -9.95
CA ARG A 68 0.88 -2.23 -10.34
C ARG A 68 2.01 -1.34 -10.90
N ALA A 69 1.67 -0.28 -11.63
CA ALA A 69 2.68 0.62 -12.20
C ALA A 69 3.45 1.34 -11.09
N ASP A 70 2.75 1.83 -10.06
CA ASP A 70 3.37 2.50 -8.91
C ASP A 70 4.21 1.52 -8.08
N LEU A 71 3.70 0.30 -7.84
CA LEU A 71 4.47 -0.74 -7.15
C LEU A 71 5.76 -1.11 -7.89
N LEU A 72 5.74 -1.15 -9.23
CA LEU A 72 6.93 -1.42 -10.03
C LEU A 72 7.90 -0.24 -10.09
N ALA A 73 7.41 0.99 -9.95
CA ALA A 73 8.24 2.19 -9.87
C ALA A 73 8.90 2.35 -8.49
N ALA A 74 8.28 1.80 -7.43
CA ALA A 74 8.85 1.79 -6.10
C ALA A 74 10.14 0.95 -6.04
N THR A 75 11.21 1.54 -5.50
CA THR A 75 12.51 0.86 -5.32
C THR A 75 12.84 0.60 -3.85
N GLU A 76 12.05 1.17 -2.94
CA GLU A 76 12.13 1.03 -1.49
C GLU A 76 10.71 1.07 -0.89
N PRO A 77 10.52 0.61 0.36
CA PRO A 77 9.20 0.65 0.99
C PRO A 77 8.64 2.07 1.08
N CYS A 78 7.39 2.23 0.70
CA CYS A 78 6.74 3.54 0.67
C CYS A 78 5.22 3.41 0.73
N TYR A 79 4.57 4.52 1.09
CA TYR A 79 3.15 4.70 0.85
C TYR A 79 2.88 4.81 -0.66
N LEU A 80 1.90 4.08 -1.18
CA LEU A 80 1.53 4.13 -2.59
C LEU A 80 0.32 5.04 -2.80
N HIS A 81 -0.82 4.67 -2.20
CA HIS A 81 -2.10 5.34 -2.43
C HIS A 81 -3.01 5.15 -1.23
N GLY A 82 -3.97 6.04 -1.08
CA GLY A 82 -5.12 5.83 -0.23
C GLY A 82 -6.30 6.64 -0.68
N TRP A 83 -7.45 6.35 -0.10
CA TRP A 83 -8.72 7.00 -0.44
C TRP A 83 -9.53 7.31 0.82
N GLU A 84 -10.44 8.28 0.73
CA GLU A 84 -11.35 8.69 1.82
C GLU A 84 -12.82 8.45 1.45
#